data_AF-A0A150AYL6-F1
#
_entry.id   AF-A0A150AYL6-F1
#
_cell.length_a   1.000
_cell.length_b   1.000
_cell.length_c   1.000
_cell.angle_alpha   90.00
_cell.angle_beta   90.00
_cell.angle_gamma   90.00
#
_symmetry.space_group_name_H-M   'P 1'
#
loop_
_entity.id
_entity.type
_entity.pdbx_description
1 polymer ?
#
loop_
_entity_poly.entity_id
_entity_poly.type
_entity_poly.pdbx_seq_one_letter_code
_entity_poly.pdbx_strand_id
1 'polypeptide(L)' 'MFTKAQELLASYFGYSSFRRGQDETIKNVLDGKDTVCIMPTGGGKSICYQIPALVFEGTTLVIYDDR' A
#
# COMPACT_ATOMS: atom_id res chain seq x y z
N MET A 1 -1.91 -12.79 3.57
CA MET A 1 -1.12 -11.55 3.43
C MET A 1 -1.89 -10.30 3.83
N PHE A 2 -3.18 -10.17 3.47
CA PHE A 2 -3.96 -8.96 3.78
C PHE A 2 -4.15 -8.67 5.29
N THR A 3 -4.33 -9.69 6.14
CA THR A 3 -4.41 -9.48 7.60
C THR A 3 -3.11 -8.87 8.17
N LYS A 4 -1.95 -9.40 7.75
CA LYS A 4 -0.62 -8.83 8.09
C LYS A 4 -0.51 -7.38 7.63
N ALA A 5 -1.06 -7.04 6.46
CA ALA A 5 -1.10 -5.66 5.97
C ALA A 5 -1.89 -4.72 6.90
N GLN A 6 -3.01 -5.18 7.47
CA GLN A 6 -3.81 -4.41 8.44
C GLN A 6 -3.07 -4.23 9.78
N GLU A 7 -2.37 -5.26 10.25
CA GLU A 7 -1.54 -5.17 11.45
C GLU A 7 -0.41 -4.14 11.26
N LEU A 8 0.30 -4.22 10.14
CA LEU A 8 1.37 -3.27 9.79
C LEU A 8 0.87 -1.84 9.64
N LEU A 9 -0.34 -1.66 9.10
CA LEU A 9 -0.99 -0.34 9.03
C LEU A 9 -1.13 0.27 10.43
N ALA A 10 -1.62 -0.52 11.39
CA ALA A 10 -1.76 -0.07 12.77
C ALA A 10 -0.38 0.19 13.41
N SER A 11 0.58 -0.72 13.25
CA SER A 11 1.89 -0.62 13.91
C SER A 11 2.77 0.52 13.40
N TYR A 12 2.77 0.78 12.09
CA TYR A 12 3.66 1.78 11.48
C TYR A 12 2.99 3.13 11.20
N PHE A 13 1.67 3.14 10.95
CA PHE A 13 0.95 4.34 10.54
C PHE A 13 -0.13 4.78 11.54
N GLY A 14 -0.43 3.97 12.56
CA GLY A 14 -1.41 4.31 13.59
C GLY A 14 -2.87 4.32 13.10
N TYR A 15 -3.15 3.79 11.91
CA TYR A 15 -4.51 3.72 11.37
C TYR A 15 -5.15 2.36 11.67
N SER A 16 -6.42 2.40 12.09
CA SER A 16 -7.21 1.19 12.37
C SER A 16 -7.80 0.55 11.10
N SER A 17 -7.86 1.30 10.00
CA SER A 17 -8.38 0.80 8.73
C SER A 17 -7.80 1.56 7.53
N PHE A 18 -7.75 0.87 6.40
CA PHE A 18 -7.43 1.47 5.12
C PHE A 18 -8.54 2.43 4.69
N ARG A 19 -8.16 3.53 4.04
CA ARG A 19 -9.10 4.42 3.36
C ARG A 19 -9.68 3.71 2.13
N ARG A 20 -10.86 4.14 1.71
CA ARG A 20 -11.54 3.63 0.51
C ARG A 20 -10.57 3.59 -0.69
N GLY A 21 -10.46 2.43 -1.32
CA GLY A 21 -9.64 2.19 -2.51
C GLY A 21 -8.20 1.77 -2.21
N GLN A 22 -7.67 2.06 -1.02
CA GLN A 22 -6.35 1.55 -0.62
C GLN A 22 -6.38 0.04 -0.43
N ASP A 23 -7.45 -0.48 0.19
CA ASP A 23 -7.58 -1.90 0.49
C ASP A 23 -7.65 -2.75 -0.78
N GLU A 24 -8.40 -2.32 -1.79
CA GLU A 24 -8.48 -2.99 -3.10
C GLU A 24 -7.13 -2.95 -3.82
N THR A 25 -6.47 -1.79 -3.85
CA THR A 25 -5.14 -1.64 -4.47
C THR A 25 -4.12 -2.56 -3.81
N ILE A 26 -4.08 -2.57 -2.48
CA ILE A 26 -3.14 -3.39 -1.69
C ILE A 26 -3.43 -4.87 -1.88
N LYS A 27 -4.70 -5.31 -1.88
CA LYS A 27 -5.07 -6.70 -2.17
C LYS A 27 -4.55 -7.14 -3.53
N ASN A 28 -4.76 -6.34 -4.58
CA ASN A 28 -4.29 -6.68 -5.92
C ASN A 28 -2.75 -6.79 -5.98
N VAL A 29 -2.02 -5.86 -5.36
CA VAL A 29 -0.55 -5.92 -5.29
C VAL A 29 -0.09 -7.16 -4.52
N LEU A 30 -0.71 -7.47 -3.38
CA LEU A 30 -0.40 -8.65 -2.57
C LEU A 30 -0.72 -9.98 -3.30
N ASP A 31 -1.69 -9.97 -4.21
CA ASP A 31 -2.01 -11.09 -5.11
C ASP A 31 -1.04 -11.20 -6.30
N GLY A 32 -0.06 -10.32 -6.41
CA GLY A 32 0.91 -10.30 -7.52
C GLY A 32 0.33 -9.76 -8.84
N LYS A 33 -0.73 -8.95 -8.80
CA LYS A 33 -1.36 -8.35 -9.98
C LYS A 33 -0.77 -6.98 -10.30
N ASP A 34 -0.50 -6.74 -11.57
CA ASP A 34 -0.21 -5.39 -12.08
C ASP A 34 -1.41 -4.48 -11.80
N THR A 35 -1.17 -3.38 -11.07
CA THR A 35 -2.24 -2.56 -10.50
C THR A 35 -2.00 -1.09 -10.78
N VAL A 36 -3.00 -0.42 -11.37
CA VAL A 36 -3.03 1.04 -11.53
C VAL A 36 -3.93 1.63 -10.44
N CYS A 37 -3.37 2.50 -9.61
CA CYS A 37 -4.09 3.17 -8.53
C CYS A 37 -4.33 4.65 -8.86
N ILE A 38 -5.59 5.05 -8.96
CA ILE A 38 -5.99 6.45 -9.21
C ILE A 38 -6.62 7.00 -7.94
N MET A 39 -5.95 7.96 -7.30
CA MET A 39 -6.46 8.64 -6.11
C MET A 39 -6.06 10.12 -6.13
N PRO A 40 -6.84 11.01 -5.50
CA PRO A 40 -6.50 12.43 -5.40
C PRO A 40 -5.21 12.66 -4.60
N THR A 41 -4.63 13.86 -4.72
CA THR A 41 -3.58 14.34 -3.80
C THR A 41 -4.10 14.32 -2.37
N GLY A 42 -3.27 13.89 -1.42
CA GLY A 42 -3.70 13.65 -0.03
C GLY A 42 -4.54 12.38 0.20
N GLY A 43 -4.90 11.65 -0.87
CA GLY A 43 -5.68 10.41 -0.79
C GLY A 43 -4.96 9.23 -0.13
N GLY A 44 -3.65 9.34 0.10
CA GLY A 44 -2.85 8.29 0.74
C GLY A 44 -2.34 7.21 -0.23
N LYS A 45 -1.98 7.59 -1.46
CA LYS A 45 -1.41 6.67 -2.47
C LYS A 45 -0.17 5.93 -1.98
N SER A 46 0.67 6.60 -1.18
CA SER A 46 1.93 6.03 -0.71
C SER A 46 1.78 4.75 0.11
N ILE A 47 0.72 4.66 0.92
CA ILE A 47 0.40 3.46 1.70
C ILE A 47 0.19 2.24 0.79
N CYS A 48 -0.29 2.45 -0.45
CA CYS A 48 -0.59 1.37 -1.38
C CYS A 48 0.66 0.64 -1.90
N TYR A 49 1.86 1.22 -1.78
CA TYR A 49 3.12 0.51 -2.06
C TYR A 49 3.96 0.28 -0.79
N GLN A 50 3.86 1.16 0.22
CA GLN A 50 4.63 1.01 1.47
C GLN A 50 4.18 -0.21 2.29
N ILE A 51 2.87 -0.48 2.37
CA ILE A 51 2.38 -1.63 3.11
C ILE A 51 2.76 -2.95 2.42
N PRO A 52 2.54 -3.13 1.10
CA PRO A 52 3.06 -4.31 0.40
C PRO A 52 4.57 -4.50 0.57
N ALA A 53 5.37 -3.42 0.57
CA ALA A 53 6.82 -3.49 0.78
C ALA A 53 7.21 -4.08 2.14
N LEU A 54 6.39 -3.87 3.18
CA LEU A 54 6.59 -4.46 4.52
C LEU A 54 6.05 -5.90 4.62
N VAL A 55 5.12 -6.28 3.74
CA VAL A 55 4.52 -7.62 3.74
C VAL A 55 5.42 -8.63 3.03
N PHE A 56 5.93 -8.26 1.85
CA PHE A 56 6.79 -9.09 1.03
C PHE A 56 8.19 -9.22 1.61
N GLU A 57 8.84 -10.34 1.32
CA GLU A 57 10.30 -10.46 1.51
C GLU A 57 11.02 -9.73 0.37
N GLY A 58 12.16 -9.11 0.67
CA GLY A 58 12.97 -8.39 -0.31
C GLY A 58 12.82 -6.87 -0.22
N THR A 59 12.97 -6.19 -1.36
CA THR A 59 13.00 -4.71 -1.42
C THR A 59 12.09 -4.20 -2.51
N THR A 60 11.22 -3.24 -2.16
CA THR A 60 10.40 -2.51 -3.12
C THR A 60 11.19 -1.33 -3.69
N LEU A 61 11.28 -1.25 -5.02
CA LEU A 61 11.83 -0.10 -5.73
C LEU A 61 10.72 0.92 -5.99
N VAL A 62 10.91 2.15 -5.53
CA VAL A 62 10.01 3.27 -5.81
C VAL A 62 10.73 4.27 -6.71
N ILE A 63 10.12 4.58 -7.84
CA ILE A 63 10.61 5.57 -8.80
C ILE A 63 9.73 6.81 -8.66
N TYR A 64 10.34 7.95 -8.39
CA TYR A 64 9.66 9.25 -8.37
C TYR A 64 10.44 10.23 -9.26
N ASP A 65 9.74 11.19 -9.85
CA ASP A 65 10.32 12.34 -10.54
C ASP A 65 9.83 13.59 -9.80
N ASP A 66 10.74 14.51 -9.51
CA ASP A 66 10.46 15.80 -8.89
C ASP A 66 10.42 16.95 -9.90
N ARG A 67 10.64 16.65 -11.18
CA ARG A 67 10.62 17.59 -12.30
C ARG A 67 9.24 17.78 -12.91
#